data_AF-A0A7C7D1U8-F1
#
_entry.id   AF-A0A7C7D1U8-F1
#
_cell.length_a   1.000
_cell.length_b   1.000
_cell.length_c   1.000
_cell.angle_alpha   90.00
_cell.angle_beta   90.00
_cell.angle_gamma   90.00
#
_symmetry.space_group_name_H-M   'P 1'
#
loop_
_entity.id
_entity.type
_entity.pdbx_description
1 polymer ?
#
loop_
_entity_poly.entity_id
_entity_poly.type
_entity_poly.pdbx_seq_one_letter_code
_entity_poly.pdbx_strand_id
1 'polypeptide(L)'
;MDDIKINSENVLLTINKLGTISIIDNTTGEIWKSTSLGVGVSTFNKSGKLINLDGVNIIECKAKQSGVLLTTAITDTTDVIQSVADFSVLQNLRINLEIDITPKHISFKVCAVNGLKKGQIIGIDFPAGLGAAKANDDGYLVMPCGVGVMCDFSSLRNSLRFERLIYSGGQVGYSMPLFGIVKGDNALAGIVRTPFDCILRTWINDGKKGEYSIAPCWVFEEGRLDYA
;
A
#
# COMPACT_ATOMS: atom_id res chain seq x y z
N MET A 1 -1.86 -10.87 19.40
CA MET A 1 -1.36 -9.49 19.38
C MET A 1 -2.58 -8.59 19.42
N ASP A 2 -2.64 -7.70 20.39
CA ASP A 2 -3.70 -6.68 20.48
C ASP A 2 -3.46 -5.58 19.44
N ASP A 3 -4.50 -4.82 19.14
CA ASP A 3 -4.39 -3.66 18.25
C ASP A 3 -3.47 -2.61 18.86
N ILE A 4 -2.62 -2.03 18.03
CA ILE A 4 -1.65 -1.03 18.44
C ILE A 4 -2.22 0.33 18.12
N LYS A 5 -2.29 1.18 19.14
CA LYS A 5 -2.86 2.52 19.05
C LYS A 5 -1.79 3.54 19.41
N ILE A 6 -1.53 4.45 18.50
CA ILE A 6 -0.61 5.56 18.71
C ILE A 6 -1.41 6.84 18.58
N ASN A 7 -1.52 7.55 19.69
CA ASN A 7 -2.22 8.82 19.75
C ASN A 7 -1.21 9.95 19.63
N SER A 8 -1.51 10.90 18.76
CA SER A 8 -0.86 12.21 18.66
C SER A 8 -1.93 13.28 18.81
N GLU A 9 -1.53 14.56 18.87
CA GLU A 9 -2.47 15.67 19.04
C GLU A 9 -3.62 15.63 18.00
N ASN A 10 -3.28 15.47 16.72
CA ASN A 10 -4.25 15.57 15.62
C ASN A 10 -4.67 14.22 15.05
N VAL A 11 -4.03 13.12 15.43
CA VAL A 11 -4.24 11.82 14.80
C VAL A 11 -4.22 10.69 15.81
N LEU A 12 -5.17 9.77 15.68
CA LEU A 12 -5.10 8.42 16.24
C LEU A 12 -4.80 7.39 15.15
N LEU A 13 -3.61 6.80 15.18
CA LEU A 13 -3.23 5.67 14.32
C LEU A 13 -3.55 4.36 15.04
N THR A 14 -4.24 3.45 14.36
CA THR A 14 -4.50 2.08 14.81
C THR A 14 -4.00 1.07 13.79
N ILE A 15 -3.29 0.04 14.25
CA ILE A 15 -2.78 -1.07 13.43
C ILE A 15 -3.19 -2.38 14.09
N ASN A 16 -3.89 -3.23 13.35
CA ASN A 16 -4.30 -4.54 13.86
C ASN A 16 -3.25 -5.63 13.54
N LYS A 17 -3.45 -6.84 14.06
CA LYS A 17 -2.57 -7.99 13.81
C LYS A 17 -2.40 -8.38 12.33
N LEU A 18 -3.41 -8.07 11.49
CA LEU A 18 -3.40 -8.33 10.05
C LEU A 18 -2.69 -7.22 9.27
N GLY A 19 -2.13 -6.24 9.97
CA GLY A 19 -1.49 -5.07 9.39
C GLY A 19 -2.44 -4.04 8.80
N THR A 20 -3.77 -4.18 8.94
CA THR A 20 -4.71 -3.15 8.53
C THR A 20 -4.45 -1.86 9.30
N ILE A 21 -4.43 -0.74 8.58
CA ILE A 21 -4.15 0.59 9.12
C ILE A 21 -5.45 1.39 9.15
N SER A 22 -5.71 2.05 10.28
CA SER A 22 -6.77 3.04 10.42
C SER A 22 -6.18 4.32 11.02
N ILE A 23 -6.50 5.46 10.43
CA ILE A 23 -6.09 6.79 10.89
C ILE A 23 -7.37 7.56 11.15
N ILE A 24 -7.52 8.08 12.35
CA ILE A 24 -8.58 9.03 12.67
C ILE A 24 -7.95 10.40 12.74
N ASP A 25 -8.46 11.34 11.95
CA ASP A 25 -8.16 12.75 12.11
C ASP A 25 -9.00 13.27 13.30
N ASN A 26 -8.34 13.63 14.40
CA ASN A 26 -9.03 14.08 15.61
C ASN A 26 -9.69 15.45 15.43
N THR A 27 -9.34 16.20 14.39
CA THR A 27 -9.89 17.54 14.12
C THR A 27 -11.20 17.48 13.35
N THR A 28 -11.31 16.55 12.40
CA THR A 28 -12.52 16.39 11.55
C THR A 28 -13.37 15.18 11.95
N GLY A 29 -12.79 14.23 12.69
CA GLY A 29 -13.39 12.93 12.99
C GLY A 29 -13.33 11.93 11.83
N GLU A 30 -12.76 12.31 10.69
CA GLU A 30 -12.68 11.46 9.49
C GLU A 30 -11.80 10.22 9.75
N ILE A 31 -12.22 9.08 9.19
CA ILE A 31 -11.54 7.80 9.41
C ILE A 31 -11.02 7.24 8.07
N TRP A 32 -9.71 7.25 7.92
CA TRP A 32 -9.01 6.69 6.77
C TRP A 32 -8.56 5.26 7.06
N LYS A 33 -9.10 4.30 6.32
CA LYS A 33 -8.75 2.87 6.47
C LYS A 33 -8.02 2.37 5.24
N SER A 34 -7.02 1.52 5.44
CA SER A 34 -6.48 0.68 4.38
C SER A 34 -7.55 -0.28 3.85
N THR A 35 -7.24 -0.97 2.76
CA THR A 35 -8.09 -2.08 2.30
C THR A 35 -8.03 -3.24 3.32
N SER A 36 -8.56 -4.41 2.96
CA SER A 36 -8.49 -5.60 3.83
C SER A 36 -7.06 -5.97 4.25
N LEU A 37 -6.05 -5.47 3.53
CA LEU A 37 -4.64 -5.59 3.86
C LEU A 37 -4.09 -4.17 4.09
N GLY A 38 -3.23 -3.96 5.09
CA GLY A 38 -2.46 -2.71 5.17
C GLY A 38 -1.03 -2.84 4.65
N VAL A 39 -0.56 -4.06 4.45
CA VAL A 39 0.69 -4.39 3.73
C VAL A 39 0.36 -5.41 2.66
N GLY A 40 0.60 -5.06 1.39
CA GLY A 40 0.49 -5.99 0.27
C GLY A 40 1.87 -6.48 -0.13
N VAL A 41 2.01 -7.78 -0.43
CA VAL A 41 3.23 -8.33 -1.05
C VAL A 41 2.83 -9.02 -2.34
N SER A 42 3.63 -8.81 -3.37
CA SER A 42 3.40 -9.37 -4.70
C SER A 42 4.70 -9.90 -5.28
N THR A 43 4.61 -10.93 -6.11
CA THR A 43 5.76 -11.59 -6.75
C THR A 43 5.35 -12.13 -8.10
N PHE A 44 6.32 -12.49 -8.94
CA PHE A 44 6.04 -13.25 -10.15
C PHE A 44 5.93 -14.75 -9.83
N ASN A 45 4.95 -15.41 -10.44
CA ASN A 45 4.83 -16.86 -10.41
C ASN A 45 5.72 -17.52 -11.49
N LYS A 46 5.69 -18.86 -11.58
CA LYS A 46 6.44 -19.65 -12.60
C LYS A 46 6.16 -19.21 -14.05
N SER A 47 4.96 -18.71 -14.33
CA SER A 47 4.56 -18.27 -15.67
C SER A 47 4.90 -16.81 -15.94
N GLY A 48 5.65 -16.13 -15.07
CA GLY A 48 5.96 -14.71 -15.18
C GLY A 48 4.77 -13.78 -14.94
N LYS A 49 3.68 -14.30 -14.34
CA LYS A 49 2.50 -13.51 -13.99
C LYS A 49 2.67 -12.96 -12.57
N LEU A 50 2.42 -11.65 -12.41
CA LEU A 50 2.35 -11.03 -11.10
C LEU A 50 1.17 -11.61 -10.30
N ILE A 51 1.45 -12.03 -9.07
CA ILE A 51 0.47 -12.52 -8.11
C ILE A 51 0.62 -11.76 -6.80
N ASN A 52 -0.49 -11.56 -6.09
CA ASN A 52 -0.47 -11.07 -4.72
C ASN A 52 -0.36 -12.26 -3.77
N LEU A 53 0.44 -12.08 -2.73
CA LEU A 53 0.62 -13.05 -1.66
C LEU A 53 -0.35 -12.71 -0.53
N ASP A 54 -1.19 -13.68 -0.19
CA ASP A 54 -2.02 -13.62 1.01
C ASP A 54 -1.17 -13.99 2.25
N GLY A 55 -1.71 -13.77 3.45
CA GLY A 55 -1.07 -14.26 4.68
C GLY A 55 0.16 -13.46 5.15
N VAL A 56 0.30 -12.22 4.68
CA VAL A 56 1.29 -11.28 5.22
C VAL A 56 0.80 -10.77 6.57
N ASN A 57 1.47 -11.18 7.64
CA ASN A 57 1.09 -10.85 9.00
C ASN A 57 2.20 -10.07 9.70
N ILE A 58 1.82 -9.21 10.64
CA ILE A 58 2.77 -8.56 11.54
C ILE A 58 3.24 -9.61 12.55
N ILE A 59 4.54 -9.88 12.57
CA ILE A 59 5.17 -10.84 13.49
C ILE A 59 5.89 -10.14 14.65
N GLU A 60 6.29 -8.89 14.46
CA GLU A 60 6.89 -8.07 15.49
C GLU A 60 6.40 -6.64 15.34
N CYS A 61 6.16 -5.99 16.48
CA CYS A 61 5.84 -4.58 16.49
C CYS A 61 6.41 -3.90 17.73
N LYS A 62 7.03 -2.74 17.52
CA LYS A 62 7.59 -1.92 18.57
C LYS A 62 7.11 -0.48 18.41
N ALA A 63 6.34 -0.01 19.39
CA ALA A 63 6.01 1.41 19.49
C ALA A 63 7.28 2.23 19.79
N LYS A 64 7.35 3.42 19.21
CA LYS A 64 8.36 4.45 19.51
C LYS A 64 7.67 5.77 19.80
N GLN A 65 8.41 6.72 20.35
CA GLN A 65 7.87 8.01 20.79
C GLN A 65 7.02 8.73 19.73
N SER A 66 7.39 8.63 18.45
CA SER A 66 6.72 9.30 17.33
C SER A 66 6.16 8.33 16.28
N GLY A 67 5.81 7.09 16.63
CA GLY A 67 5.30 6.14 15.65
C GLY A 67 5.55 4.67 15.98
N VAL A 68 5.78 3.85 14.95
CA VAL A 68 5.91 2.39 15.10
C VAL A 68 6.94 1.80 14.15
N LEU A 69 7.60 0.75 14.61
CA LEU A 69 8.38 -0.17 13.80
C LEU A 69 7.62 -1.50 13.70
N LEU A 70 7.47 -2.02 12.48
CA LEU A 70 6.78 -3.28 12.20
C LEU A 70 7.74 -4.22 11.48
N THR A 71 7.68 -5.50 11.83
CA THR A 71 8.26 -6.56 11.01
C THR A 71 7.12 -7.43 10.51
N THR A 72 6.97 -7.56 9.20
CA THR A 72 5.98 -8.45 8.58
C THR A 72 6.65 -9.66 7.93
N ALA A 73 5.94 -10.78 7.97
CA ALA A 73 6.35 -12.02 7.32
C ALA A 73 5.13 -12.70 6.69
N ILE A 74 5.39 -13.58 5.72
CA ILE A 74 4.37 -14.47 5.18
C ILE A 74 4.26 -15.66 6.12
N THR A 75 3.15 -15.79 6.83
CA THR A 75 2.96 -16.84 7.85
C THR A 75 1.96 -17.91 7.44
N ASP A 76 1.05 -17.59 6.52
CA ASP A 76 0.04 -18.54 6.05
C ASP A 76 0.31 -18.97 4.61
N THR A 77 0.33 -20.28 4.38
CA THR A 77 0.31 -20.90 3.06
C THR A 77 -1.11 -21.07 2.57
N THR A 78 -1.52 -20.30 1.56
CA THR A 78 -2.73 -20.58 0.79
C THR A 78 -2.40 -21.45 -0.44
N ASP A 79 -3.40 -22.04 -1.07
CA ASP A 79 -3.20 -22.83 -2.30
C ASP A 79 -2.58 -22.00 -3.44
N VAL A 80 -2.84 -20.68 -3.46
CA VAL A 80 -2.25 -19.72 -4.40
C VAL A 80 -0.73 -19.69 -4.28
N ILE A 81 -0.23 -19.81 -3.05
CA ILE A 81 1.18 -19.76 -2.71
C ILE A 81 1.92 -21.05 -3.17
N GLN A 82 1.22 -22.19 -3.22
CA GLN A 82 1.79 -23.44 -3.74
C GLN A 82 2.10 -23.38 -5.25
N SER A 83 1.45 -22.47 -5.99
CA SER A 83 1.72 -22.25 -7.42
C SER A 83 3.00 -21.44 -7.70
N VAL A 84 3.62 -20.87 -6.66
CA VAL A 84 4.90 -20.16 -6.76
C VAL A 84 6.04 -21.15 -6.96
N ALA A 85 7.04 -20.75 -7.75
CA ALA A 85 8.10 -21.66 -8.18
C ALA A 85 8.85 -22.32 -7.02
N ASP A 86 9.05 -21.54 -5.96
CA ASP A 86 9.87 -21.88 -4.83
C ASP A 86 9.31 -21.17 -3.59
N PHE A 87 8.18 -21.65 -3.05
CA PHE A 87 7.58 -21.04 -1.86
C PHE A 87 8.49 -21.10 -0.63
N SER A 88 9.38 -22.10 -0.57
CA SER A 88 10.40 -22.22 0.48
C SER A 88 11.22 -20.94 0.66
N VAL A 89 11.33 -20.15 -0.41
CA VAL A 89 12.05 -18.86 -0.44
C VAL A 89 11.27 -17.75 0.25
N LEU A 90 9.94 -17.75 0.08
CA LEU A 90 9.07 -16.71 0.63
C LEU A 90 8.89 -16.85 2.14
N GLN A 91 9.11 -18.03 2.72
CA GLN A 91 9.02 -18.26 4.17
C GLN A 91 10.05 -17.44 4.98
N ASN A 92 11.21 -17.18 4.37
CA ASN A 92 12.29 -16.41 4.99
C ASN A 92 12.17 -14.90 4.75
N LEU A 93 11.18 -14.46 3.97
CA LEU A 93 10.98 -13.05 3.70
C LEU A 93 10.62 -12.32 4.99
N ARG A 94 11.35 -11.25 5.27
CA ARG A 94 11.11 -10.34 6.39
C ARG A 94 11.15 -8.91 5.88
N ILE A 95 10.05 -8.19 6.07
CA ILE A 95 9.92 -6.81 5.62
C ILE A 95 9.84 -5.92 6.86
N ASN A 96 10.79 -5.00 6.98
CA ASN A 96 10.83 -4.03 8.07
C ASN A 96 10.17 -2.75 7.57
N LEU A 97 9.16 -2.30 8.30
CA LEU A 97 8.38 -1.12 7.99
C LEU A 97 8.46 -0.12 9.15
N GLU A 98 8.33 1.14 8.81
CA GLU A 98 8.30 2.22 9.79
C GLU A 98 7.15 3.17 9.46
N ILE A 99 6.42 3.56 10.51
CA ILE A 99 5.45 4.65 10.44
C ILE A 99 5.90 5.73 11.40
N ASP A 100 6.05 6.96 10.90
CA ASP A 100 6.35 8.15 11.69
C ASP A 100 5.14 9.08 11.68
N ILE A 101 4.69 9.50 12.85
CA ILE A 101 3.63 10.48 13.03
C ILE A 101 4.28 11.80 13.43
N THR A 102 4.06 12.82 12.61
CA THR A 102 4.46 14.20 12.91
C THR A 102 3.23 15.10 12.92
N PRO A 103 3.28 16.29 13.51
CA PRO A 103 2.11 17.19 13.55
C PRO A 103 1.54 17.56 12.18
N LYS A 104 2.35 17.47 11.11
CA LYS A 104 1.96 17.90 9.75
C LYS A 104 1.64 16.75 8.80
N HIS A 105 2.18 15.56 9.03
CA HIS A 105 2.01 14.41 8.14
C HIS A 105 2.42 13.11 8.82
N ILE A 106 1.98 12.00 8.23
CA ILE A 106 2.40 10.65 8.58
C ILE A 106 3.31 10.14 7.46
N SER A 107 4.46 9.59 7.81
CA SER A 107 5.35 8.94 6.84
C SER A 107 5.23 7.43 6.97
N PHE A 108 5.10 6.74 5.84
CA PHE A 108 5.14 5.29 5.73
C PHE A 108 6.40 4.90 4.96
N LYS A 109 7.18 3.97 5.50
CA LYS A 109 8.47 3.57 4.93
C LYS A 109 8.57 2.05 4.88
N VAL A 110 9.08 1.55 3.77
CA VAL A 110 9.64 0.21 3.66
C VAL A 110 11.14 0.35 3.90
N CYS A 111 11.63 -0.05 5.07
CA CYS A 111 13.00 0.22 5.51
C CYS A 111 13.98 -0.85 5.06
N ALA A 112 13.55 -2.12 5.05
CA ALA A 112 14.38 -3.23 4.61
C ALA A 112 13.53 -4.40 4.16
N VAL A 113 14.06 -5.15 3.19
CA VAL A 113 13.53 -6.43 2.75
C VAL A 113 14.65 -7.45 2.85
N ASN A 114 14.47 -8.44 3.73
CA ASN A 114 15.46 -9.48 4.00
C ASN A 114 14.94 -10.84 3.54
N GLY A 115 15.85 -11.73 3.15
CA GLY A 115 15.51 -13.10 2.75
C GLY A 115 15.07 -13.25 1.29
N LEU A 116 15.25 -12.21 0.45
CA LEU A 116 15.15 -12.36 -1.00
C LEU A 116 16.33 -13.18 -1.52
N LYS A 117 16.07 -14.08 -2.49
CA LYS A 117 17.11 -14.79 -3.24
C LYS A 117 17.48 -14.04 -4.52
N LYS A 118 18.67 -14.33 -5.04
CA LYS A 118 19.18 -13.79 -6.31
C LYS A 118 18.22 -13.91 -7.47
N GLY A 119 17.98 -12.76 -8.12
CA GLY A 119 17.06 -12.63 -9.24
C GLY A 119 15.58 -12.66 -8.86
N GLN A 120 15.25 -12.68 -7.57
CA GLN A 120 13.88 -12.57 -7.11
C GLN A 120 13.44 -11.10 -7.08
N ILE A 121 12.26 -10.84 -7.64
CA ILE A 121 11.60 -9.54 -7.64
C ILE A 121 10.31 -9.62 -6.85
N ILE A 122 10.12 -8.70 -5.91
CA ILE A 122 8.85 -8.54 -5.19
C ILE A 122 8.38 -7.09 -5.25
N GLY A 123 7.06 -6.88 -5.18
CA GLY A 123 6.45 -5.58 -4.97
C GLY A 123 5.80 -5.49 -3.59
N ILE A 124 5.99 -4.38 -2.88
CA ILE A 124 5.45 -4.15 -1.54
C ILE A 124 4.54 -2.92 -1.55
N ASP A 125 3.26 -3.12 -1.24
CA ASP A 125 2.27 -2.05 -1.08
C ASP A 125 2.23 -1.59 0.38
N PHE A 126 2.60 -0.34 0.67
CA PHE A 126 2.56 0.19 2.04
C PHE A 126 2.39 1.73 2.13
N PRO A 127 1.26 2.25 2.65
CA PRO A 127 0.11 1.52 3.16
C PRO A 127 -0.80 1.08 2.02
N ALA A 128 -1.23 -0.18 2.03
CA ALA A 128 -2.03 -0.75 0.95
C ALA A 128 -3.45 -0.13 0.89
N GLY A 129 -3.67 0.73 -0.11
CA GLY A 129 -4.95 1.38 -0.41
C GLY A 129 -5.56 2.15 0.76
N LEU A 130 -4.71 2.83 1.53
CA LEU A 130 -5.14 3.74 2.59
C LEU A 130 -6.10 4.80 2.05
N GLY A 131 -7.25 4.90 2.70
CA GLY A 131 -8.31 5.82 2.33
C GLY A 131 -9.27 5.26 1.28
N ALA A 132 -9.19 3.97 0.91
CA ALA A 132 -10.08 3.35 -0.09
C ALA A 132 -11.56 3.73 0.09
N ALA A 133 -12.24 4.00 -1.02
CA ALA A 133 -13.66 4.31 -1.10
C ALA A 133 -14.46 3.15 -1.70
N LYS A 134 -15.77 3.19 -1.52
CA LYS A 134 -16.73 2.28 -2.14
C LYS A 134 -17.52 2.99 -3.22
N ALA A 135 -18.07 2.18 -4.11
CA ALA A 135 -18.90 2.70 -5.18
C ALA A 135 -20.10 3.46 -4.60
N ASN A 136 -20.34 4.64 -5.16
CA ASN A 136 -21.33 5.63 -4.76
C ASN A 136 -21.06 6.33 -3.41
N ASP A 137 -19.86 6.18 -2.84
CA ASP A 137 -19.38 7.15 -1.84
C ASP A 137 -19.29 8.54 -2.48
N ASP A 138 -19.42 9.59 -1.67
CA ASP A 138 -19.22 10.96 -2.13
C ASP A 138 -17.72 11.29 -2.23
N GLY A 139 -17.31 11.86 -3.37
CA GLY A 139 -15.92 12.25 -3.62
C GLY A 139 -15.29 11.61 -4.87
N TYR A 140 -13.96 11.59 -4.90
CA TYR A 140 -13.20 11.18 -6.08
C TYR A 140 -11.77 10.73 -5.75
N LEU A 141 -11.24 9.85 -6.60
CA LEU A 141 -9.83 9.48 -6.66
C LEU A 141 -9.06 10.51 -7.49
N VAL A 142 -7.93 11.00 -6.97
CA VAL A 142 -7.03 11.94 -7.65
C VAL A 142 -5.79 11.20 -8.12
N MET A 143 -5.60 11.16 -9.43
CA MET A 143 -4.50 10.45 -10.08
C MET A 143 -3.65 11.41 -10.92
N PRO A 144 -2.32 11.31 -10.87
CA PRO A 144 -1.43 12.21 -11.61
C PRO A 144 -1.26 11.76 -13.08
N CYS A 145 -2.31 11.25 -13.73
CA CYS A 145 -2.27 10.82 -15.13
C CYS A 145 -2.17 12.02 -16.06
N GLY A 146 -1.09 12.16 -16.83
CA GLY A 146 -0.91 13.29 -17.75
C GLY A 146 -0.98 14.64 -17.04
N VAL A 147 -2.02 15.44 -17.32
CA VAL A 147 -2.27 16.74 -16.65
C VAL A 147 -3.00 16.61 -15.31
N GLY A 148 -3.45 15.41 -14.95
CA GLY A 148 -4.25 15.11 -13.76
C GLY A 148 -5.63 14.56 -14.13
N VAL A 149 -6.09 13.57 -13.37
CA VAL A 149 -7.41 12.94 -13.53
C VAL A 149 -8.10 12.87 -12.18
N MET A 150 -9.36 13.26 -12.13
CA MET A 150 -10.28 12.98 -11.04
C MET A 150 -11.28 11.92 -11.48
N CYS A 151 -11.44 10.87 -10.69
CA CYS A 151 -12.39 9.79 -10.95
C CYS A 151 -13.38 9.71 -9.80
N ASP A 152 -14.64 10.02 -10.07
CA ASP A 152 -15.74 9.79 -9.13
C ASP A 152 -15.92 8.30 -8.83
N PHE A 153 -16.53 8.01 -7.69
CA PHE A 153 -16.76 6.64 -7.23
C PHE A 153 -18.01 5.98 -7.85
N SER A 154 -18.38 6.31 -9.09
CA SER A 154 -19.62 5.81 -9.71
C SER A 154 -19.65 4.30 -9.95
N SER A 155 -20.65 3.59 -9.41
CA SER A 155 -20.81 2.14 -9.63
C SER A 155 -21.04 1.73 -11.08
N LEU A 156 -21.28 2.68 -11.99
CA LEU A 156 -21.48 2.44 -13.42
C LEU A 156 -20.16 2.24 -14.18
N ARG A 157 -19.01 2.51 -13.55
CA ARG A 157 -17.71 2.34 -14.18
C ARG A 157 -17.37 0.85 -14.33
N ASN A 158 -16.67 0.49 -15.40
CA ASN A 158 -16.14 -0.87 -15.51
C ASN A 158 -15.06 -1.10 -14.43
N SER A 159 -15.01 -2.31 -13.91
CA SER A 159 -13.92 -2.73 -13.02
C SER A 159 -12.61 -2.67 -13.79
N LEU A 160 -11.64 -1.94 -13.25
CA LEU A 160 -10.33 -1.76 -13.86
C LEU A 160 -9.25 -1.80 -12.79
N ARG A 161 -8.19 -2.57 -13.07
CA ARG A 161 -6.94 -2.56 -12.32
C ARG A 161 -5.82 -2.20 -13.25
N PHE A 162 -4.97 -1.26 -12.84
CA PHE A 162 -3.79 -0.92 -13.62
C PHE A 162 -2.67 -0.44 -12.73
N GLU A 163 -1.47 -0.56 -13.27
CA GLU A 163 -0.21 -0.22 -12.62
C GLU A 163 0.55 0.71 -13.55
N ARG A 164 1.09 1.81 -13.02
CA ARG A 164 1.98 2.67 -13.80
C ARG A 164 3.15 3.13 -12.95
N LEU A 165 4.34 3.13 -13.56
CA LEU A 165 5.51 3.77 -12.97
C LEU A 165 5.29 5.27 -12.88
N ILE A 166 5.78 5.86 -11.80
CA ILE A 166 5.85 7.31 -11.68
C ILE A 166 6.86 7.82 -12.72
N TYR A 167 6.53 8.91 -13.41
CA TYR A 167 7.30 9.46 -14.53
C TYR A 167 7.46 8.51 -15.74
N SER A 168 6.51 7.59 -15.95
CA SER A 168 6.48 6.71 -17.14
C SER A 168 6.28 7.44 -18.48
N GLY A 169 6.08 8.76 -18.49
CA GLY A 169 5.98 9.59 -19.69
C GLY A 169 4.64 9.49 -20.45
N GLY A 170 4.45 10.41 -21.41
CA GLY A 170 3.26 10.46 -22.28
C GLY A 170 1.98 10.98 -21.62
N GLN A 171 0.89 11.08 -22.40
CA GLN A 171 -0.42 11.58 -21.91
C GLN A 171 -1.13 10.62 -20.94
N VAL A 172 -0.65 9.37 -20.87
CA VAL A 172 -1.25 8.32 -20.04
C VAL A 172 -0.38 7.95 -18.83
N GLY A 173 0.90 8.31 -18.81
CA GLY A 173 1.78 8.04 -17.67
C GLY A 173 1.47 8.90 -16.45
N TYR A 174 1.98 8.50 -15.28
CA TYR A 174 1.95 9.36 -14.10
C TYR A 174 3.02 10.44 -14.21
N SER A 175 2.63 11.71 -14.13
CA SER A 175 3.50 12.87 -14.30
C SER A 175 4.07 13.41 -12.99
N MET A 176 3.52 12.99 -11.84
CA MET A 176 3.91 13.47 -10.52
C MET A 176 3.87 12.32 -9.49
N PRO A 177 4.69 12.39 -8.43
CA PRO A 177 4.75 11.38 -7.38
C PRO A 177 3.70 11.67 -6.29
N LEU A 178 2.51 12.10 -6.69
CA LEU A 178 1.42 12.46 -5.79
C LEU A 178 0.12 11.82 -6.24
N PHE A 179 -0.64 11.33 -5.29
CA PHE A 179 -1.97 10.80 -5.49
C PHE A 179 -2.85 11.20 -4.31
N GLY A 180 -4.16 11.04 -4.43
CA GLY A 180 -5.04 11.30 -3.32
C GLY A 180 -6.42 10.73 -3.49
N ILE A 181 -7.21 10.88 -2.44
CA ILE A 181 -8.62 10.55 -2.41
C ILE A 181 -9.35 11.62 -1.61
N VAL A 182 -10.50 12.02 -2.13
CA VAL A 182 -11.41 12.96 -1.48
C VAL A 182 -12.68 12.21 -1.11
N LYS A 183 -13.17 12.44 0.11
CA LYS A 183 -14.41 11.89 0.65
C LYS A 183 -15.21 13.00 1.32
N GLY A 184 -16.35 13.36 0.74
CA GLY A 184 -17.07 14.57 1.16
C GLY A 184 -16.14 15.79 1.19
N ASP A 185 -16.05 16.44 2.36
CA ASP A 185 -15.21 17.62 2.58
C ASP A 185 -13.76 17.32 3.01
N ASN A 186 -13.41 16.04 3.16
CA ASN A 186 -12.10 15.61 3.64
C ASN A 186 -11.24 15.04 2.51
N ALA A 187 -9.92 15.23 2.60
CA ALA A 187 -8.97 14.71 1.62
C ALA A 187 -7.77 14.05 2.28
N LEU A 188 -7.30 12.96 1.68
CA LEU A 188 -6.04 12.31 1.98
C LEU A 188 -5.16 12.33 0.73
N ALA A 189 -3.96 12.87 0.84
CA ALA A 189 -2.97 12.88 -0.23
C ALA A 189 -1.70 12.14 0.19
N GLY A 190 -1.11 11.40 -0.74
CA GLY A 190 0.18 10.74 -0.59
C GLY A 190 1.23 11.38 -1.48
N ILE A 191 2.45 11.54 -0.96
CA ILE A 191 3.63 11.95 -1.73
C ILE A 191 4.64 10.81 -1.65
N VAL A 192 5.06 10.29 -2.81
CA VAL A 192 6.08 9.26 -2.92
C VAL A 192 7.46 9.92 -2.94
N ARG A 193 8.21 9.77 -1.84
CA ARG A 193 9.56 10.36 -1.71
C ARG A 193 10.63 9.64 -2.52
N THR A 194 10.43 8.36 -2.84
CA THR A 194 11.35 7.52 -3.62
C THR A 194 10.65 7.02 -4.90
N PRO A 195 10.39 7.91 -5.88
CA PRO A 195 9.45 7.60 -6.97
C PRO A 195 10.00 6.65 -8.04
N PHE A 196 11.32 6.51 -8.17
CA PHE A 196 11.93 5.78 -9.30
C PHE A 196 11.82 4.25 -9.19
N ASP A 197 11.71 3.72 -7.97
CA ASP A 197 11.46 2.29 -7.72
C ASP A 197 10.01 2.05 -7.25
N CYS A 198 9.13 3.03 -7.45
CA CYS A 198 7.74 2.98 -7.06
C CYS A 198 6.79 2.97 -8.27
N ILE A 199 5.85 2.06 -8.22
CA ILE A 199 4.68 1.99 -9.09
C ILE A 199 3.49 2.50 -8.27
N LEU A 200 2.52 3.19 -8.89
CA LEU A 200 1.21 3.34 -8.25
C LEU A 200 0.24 2.31 -8.84
N ARG A 201 -0.33 1.51 -7.96
CA ARG A 201 -1.39 0.55 -8.28
C ARG A 201 -2.73 1.20 -8.05
N THR A 202 -3.62 1.08 -9.02
CA THR A 202 -4.93 1.71 -8.98
C THR A 202 -6.03 0.70 -9.23
N TRP A 203 -7.05 0.75 -8.39
CA TRP A 203 -8.26 -0.05 -8.46
C TRP A 203 -9.45 0.88 -8.65
N ILE A 204 -10.22 0.65 -9.71
CA ILE A 204 -11.43 1.41 -10.06
C ILE A 204 -12.59 0.44 -10.11
N ASN A 205 -13.64 0.70 -9.32
CA ASN A 205 -14.82 -0.15 -9.17
C ASN A 205 -14.47 -1.65 -9.03
N ASP A 206 -13.47 -1.96 -8.20
CA ASP A 206 -12.87 -3.29 -8.16
C ASP A 206 -13.59 -4.25 -7.20
N GLY A 207 -13.69 -5.51 -7.63
CA GLY A 207 -14.32 -6.58 -6.87
C GLY A 207 -15.83 -6.39 -6.62
N LYS A 208 -16.41 -7.30 -5.84
CA LYS A 208 -17.87 -7.32 -5.59
C LYS A 208 -18.41 -6.12 -4.81
N LYS A 209 -17.52 -5.40 -4.11
CA LYS A 209 -17.89 -4.23 -3.29
C LYS A 209 -17.63 -2.90 -4.01
N GLY A 210 -17.17 -2.93 -5.27
CA GLY A 210 -16.88 -1.73 -6.05
C GLY A 210 -15.87 -0.81 -5.37
N GLU A 211 -14.65 -1.28 -5.16
CA GLU A 211 -13.62 -0.53 -4.45
C GLU A 211 -12.87 0.45 -5.36
N TYR A 212 -12.58 1.63 -4.80
CA TYR A 212 -11.74 2.65 -5.41
C TYR A 212 -10.56 2.91 -4.50
N SER A 213 -9.35 2.71 -5.01
CA SER A 213 -8.14 2.94 -4.23
C SER A 213 -6.93 3.15 -5.12
N ILE A 214 -5.90 3.75 -4.53
CA ILE A 214 -4.58 3.87 -5.10
C ILE A 214 -3.55 3.58 -4.01
N ALA A 215 -2.49 2.85 -4.34
CA ALA A 215 -1.44 2.50 -3.39
C ALA A 215 -0.06 2.63 -4.03
N PRO A 216 0.94 3.12 -3.29
CA PRO A 216 2.33 3.02 -3.71
C PRO A 216 2.82 1.58 -3.53
N CYS A 217 3.50 1.07 -4.55
CA CYS A 217 4.13 -0.24 -4.58
C CYS A 217 5.63 -0.08 -4.86
N TRP A 218 6.48 -0.41 -3.90
CA TRP A 218 7.93 -0.41 -4.12
C TRP A 218 8.40 -1.76 -4.62
N VAL A 219 9.22 -1.73 -5.67
CA VAL A 219 9.78 -2.93 -6.31
C VAL A 219 11.19 -3.18 -5.76
N PHE A 220 11.38 -4.37 -5.22
CA PHE A 220 12.66 -4.84 -4.68
C PHE A 220 13.17 -6.01 -5.49
N GLU A 221 14.46 -5.99 -5.80
CA GLU A 221 15.17 -7.06 -6.52
C GLU A 221 16.48 -7.39 -5.80
N GLU A 222 16.72 -8.66 -5.49
CA GLU A 222 18.03 -9.07 -4.94
C GLU A 222 19.11 -8.95 -6.02
N GLY A 223 20.16 -8.18 -5.71
CA GLY A 223 21.27 -7.90 -6.63
C GLY A 223 21.18 -6.56 -7.35
N ARG A 224 20.07 -5.82 -7.21
CA ARG A 224 20.01 -4.40 -7.59
C ARG A 224 20.64 -3.59 -6.45
N LEU A 225 21.83 -3.05 -6.73
CA LEU A 225 22.73 -2.37 -5.79
C LEU A 225 22.05 -1.16 -5.10
N ASP A 226 22.26 -1.06 -3.79
CA ASP A 226 21.98 0.06 -2.87
C ASP A 226 20.60 0.75 -2.97
N TYR A 227 19.72 0.41 -2.02
CA TYR A 227 18.53 1.20 -1.67
C TYR A 227 18.82 2.25 -0.57
N ALA A 228 20.10 2.58 -0.34
CA ALA A 228 20.59 3.48 0.70
C ALA A 228 20.45 4.96 0.31
#